data_AF-A0A2H9T1K4-F1
#
_entry.id   AF-A0A2H9T1K4-F1
#
_cell.length_a   1.000
_cell.length_b   1.000
_cell.length_c   1.000
_cell.angle_alpha   90.00
_cell.angle_beta   90.00
_cell.angle_gamma   90.00
#
_symmetry.space_group_name_H-M   'P 1'
#
loop_
_entity.id
_entity.type
_entity.pdbx_description
1 polymer ?
#
loop_
_entity_poly.entity_id
_entity_poly.type
_entity_poly.pdbx_seq_one_letter_code
_entity_poly.pdbx_strand_id
1 'polypeptide(L)'
;MPNIELHGYVDGEAQNLRKAIFELFKDEQFVGEMVVTIVNSQVRDAKGRSQPFIRVASTRATYIRKLLKKLKTLGEDIEHLKLEAFYPKSG
;
A
#
# COMPACT_ATOMS: atom_id res chain seq x y z
N MET A 1 7.54 -6.05 -8.19
CA MET A 1 7.39 -5.83 -6.74
C MET A 1 6.50 -4.63 -6.43
N PRO A 2 5.24 -4.86 -6.04
CA PRO A 2 4.42 -3.85 -5.37
C PRO A 2 4.88 -3.63 -3.92
N ASN A 3 5.11 -2.37 -3.56
CA ASN A 3 5.36 -1.93 -2.20
C ASN A 3 4.16 -1.10 -1.71
N ILE A 4 3.50 -1.58 -0.66
CA ILE A 4 2.33 -0.93 -0.07
C ILE A 4 2.66 -0.56 1.37
N GLU A 5 2.38 0.68 1.75
CA GLU A 5 2.61 1.19 3.09
C GLU A 5 1.29 1.72 3.68
N LEU A 6 1.03 1.39 4.94
CA LEU A 6 -0.13 1.83 5.70
C LEU A 6 0.32 2.89 6.70
N HIS A 7 -0.15 4.14 6.53
CA HIS A 7 0.24 5.29 7.35
C HIS A 7 -0.95 5.80 8.17
N GLY A 8 -0.74 6.12 9.44
CA GLY A 8 -1.75 6.75 10.30
C GLY A 8 -2.81 5.82 10.89
N TYR A 9 -2.80 4.53 10.58
CA TYR A 9 -3.77 3.56 11.11
C TYR A 9 -3.42 3.11 12.53
N VAL A 10 -4.44 2.83 13.35
CA VAL A 10 -4.27 2.18 14.66
C VAL A 10 -3.85 0.72 14.44
N ASP A 11 -3.00 0.16 15.31
CA ASP A 11 -2.41 -1.17 15.13
C ASP A 11 -3.43 -2.26 14.72
N GLY A 12 -4.57 -2.38 15.40
CA GLY A 12 -5.59 -3.38 15.06
C GLY A 12 -6.20 -3.18 13.67
N GLU A 13 -6.45 -1.93 13.29
CA GLU A 13 -6.98 -1.55 11.98
C GLU A 13 -5.94 -1.82 10.87
N ALA A 14 -4.69 -1.43 11.09
CA ALA A 14 -3.59 -1.65 10.16
C ALA A 14 -3.37 -3.14 9.89
N GLN A 15 -3.48 -3.98 10.93
CA GLN A 15 -3.37 -5.43 10.81
C GLN A 15 -4.52 -6.05 10.00
N ASN A 16 -5.76 -5.57 10.21
CA ASN A 16 -6.91 -6.02 9.45
C ASN A 16 -6.83 -5.59 7.98
N LEU A 17 -6.43 -4.35 7.73
CA LEU A 17 -6.24 -3.82 6.39
C LEU A 17 -5.13 -4.55 5.64
N ARG A 18 -4.01 -4.85 6.31
CA ARG A 18 -2.93 -5.68 5.75
C ARG A 18 -3.43 -7.05 5.30
N LYS A 19 -4.24 -7.73 6.11
CA LYS A 19 -4.84 -9.03 5.75
C LYS A 19 -5.79 -8.87 4.55
N ALA A 20 -6.64 -7.85 4.56
CA ALA A 20 -7.55 -7.57 3.45
C ALA A 20 -6.81 -7.30 2.14
N ILE A 21 -5.68 -6.58 2.18
CA ILE A 21 -4.83 -6.34 1.01
C ILE A 21 -4.24 -7.64 0.47
N PHE A 22 -3.69 -8.51 1.32
CA PHE A 22 -3.18 -9.81 0.85
C PHE A 22 -4.29 -10.67 0.24
N GLU A 23 -5.47 -10.72 0.86
CA GLU A 23 -6.63 -11.45 0.33
C GLU A 23 -7.09 -10.89 -1.02
N LEU A 24 -7.14 -9.57 -1.17
CA LEU A 24 -7.53 -8.86 -2.41
C LEU A 24 -6.64 -9.20 -3.60
N PHE A 25 -5.37 -9.55 -3.34
CA PHE A 25 -4.37 -9.85 -4.35
C PHE A 25 -3.92 -11.32 -4.36
N LYS A 26 -4.56 -12.22 -3.61
CA LYS A 26 -4.13 -13.62 -3.48
C LYS A 26 -3.97 -14.36 -4.82
N ASP A 27 -4.81 -14.03 -5.81
CA ASP A 27 -4.82 -14.66 -7.13
C ASP A 27 -3.96 -13.90 -8.17
N GLU A 28 -3.24 -12.86 -7.76
CA GLU A 28 -2.38 -12.10 -8.65
C GLU A 28 -1.00 -12.73 -8.81
N GLN A 29 -0.49 -12.73 -10.04
CA GLN A 29 0.86 -13.23 -10.34
C GLN A 29 1.97 -12.56 -9.53
N PHE A 30 1.77 -11.30 -9.12
CA PHE A 30 2.77 -10.53 -8.39
C PHE A 30 2.68 -10.69 -6.86
N VAL A 31 1.72 -11.47 -6.33
CA VAL A 31 1.46 -11.53 -4.88
C VAL A 31 2.67 -12.02 -4.10
N GLY A 32 3.46 -12.95 -4.65
CA GLY A 32 4.69 -13.46 -4.03
C GLY A 32 5.81 -12.43 -3.92
N GLU A 33 5.75 -11.35 -4.72
CA GLU A 33 6.68 -10.21 -4.62
C GLU A 33 6.04 -9.03 -3.88
N MET A 34 4.79 -9.11 -3.44
CA MET A 34 4.11 -7.98 -2.81
C MET A 34 4.54 -7.84 -1.35
N VAL A 35 4.86 -6.61 -0.95
CA VAL A 35 5.15 -6.27 0.45
C VAL A 35 4.14 -5.27 0.96
N VAL A 36 3.71 -5.46 2.22
CA VAL A 36 2.82 -4.54 2.94
C VAL A 36 3.46 -4.19 4.27
N THR A 37 3.87 -2.93 4.41
CA THR A 37 4.50 -2.40 5.62
C THR A 37 3.50 -1.56 6.40
N ILE A 38 3.43 -1.78 7.71
CA ILE A 38 2.70 -0.91 8.64
C ILE A 38 3.70 0.13 9.15
N VAL A 39 3.45 1.41 8.84
CA VAL A 39 4.33 2.50 9.26
C VAL A 39 3.72 3.16 10.48
N ASN A 40 4.35 2.97 11.65
CA ASN A 40 3.92 3.60 12.88
C ASN A 40 4.10 5.13 12.78
N SER A 41 3.01 5.82 12.51
CA SER A 41 2.97 7.23 12.17
C SER A 41 1.64 7.83 12.62
N GLN A 42 1.65 9.13 12.94
CA GLN A 42 0.42 9.89 13.10
C GLN A 42 0.23 10.75 11.85
N VAL A 43 -0.91 10.58 11.18
CA VAL A 43 -1.26 11.39 10.01
C VAL A 43 -2.47 12.25 10.36
N ARG A 44 -2.31 13.56 10.27
CA ARG A 44 -3.36 14.52 10.60
C ARG A 44 -3.51 15.58 9.51
N ASP A 45 -4.74 16.03 9.30
CA ASP A 45 -5.03 17.19 8.46
C ASP A 45 -4.76 18.52 9.19
N ALA A 46 -4.92 19.65 8.49
CA ALA A 46 -4.77 20.99 9.07
C ALA A 46 -5.76 21.30 10.22
N LYS A 47 -6.84 20.52 10.35
CA LYS A 47 -7.82 20.63 11.44
C LYS A 47 -7.50 19.68 12.61
N GLY A 48 -6.39 18.93 12.54
CA GLY A 48 -5.96 17.98 13.56
C GLY A 48 -6.71 16.65 13.54
N ARG A 49 -7.54 16.38 12.52
CA ARG A 49 -8.28 15.11 12.37
C ARG A 49 -7.38 14.02 11.81
N SER A 50 -7.55 12.78 12.27
CA SER A 50 -6.83 11.63 11.73
C SER A 50 -7.18 11.43 10.25
N GLN A 51 -6.16 11.29 9.40
CA GLN A 51 -6.33 11.07 7.96
C GLN A 51 -5.38 9.96 7.49
N PRO A 52 -5.64 8.70 7.87
CA PRO A 52 -4.80 7.58 7.44
C PRO A 52 -4.89 7.37 5.93
N PHE A 53 -3.86 6.79 5.33
CA PHE A 53 -3.82 6.54 3.90
C PHE A 53 -2.92 5.37 3.53
N ILE A 54 -3.15 4.82 2.34
CA ILE A 54 -2.31 3.80 1.73
C ILE A 54 -1.37 4.46 0.73
N ARG A 55 -0.07 4.26 0.90
CA ARG A 55 0.94 4.64 -0.11
C ARG A 55 1.35 3.42 -0.91
N VAL A 56 1.46 3.60 -2.22
CA VAL A 56 1.81 2.51 -3.14
C VAL A 56 2.94 2.95 -4.07
N ALA A 57 3.94 2.09 -4.20
CA ALA A 57 4.96 2.18 -5.22
C ALA A 57 5.07 0.82 -5.94
N SER A 58 5.35 0.82 -7.24
CA SER A 58 5.61 -0.42 -7.97
C SER A 58 6.69 -0.18 -9.02
N THR A 59 7.58 -1.14 -9.15
CA THR A 59 8.64 -1.15 -10.17
C THR A 59 8.11 -1.49 -11.56
N ARG A 60 6.97 -2.17 -11.64
CA ARG A 60 6.35 -2.60 -12.90
C ARG A 60 5.10 -1.76 -13.19
N ALA A 61 5.19 -0.93 -14.23
CA ALA A 61 4.10 -0.06 -14.67
C ALA A 61 2.83 -0.84 -15.08
N THR A 62 2.96 -2.09 -15.53
CA THR A 62 1.82 -2.94 -15.89
C THR A 62 0.96 -3.31 -14.67
N TYR A 63 1.55 -3.44 -13.48
CA TYR A 63 0.82 -3.82 -12.28
C TYR A 63 0.13 -2.64 -11.61
N ILE A 64 0.65 -1.42 -11.79
CA ILE A 64 0.17 -0.27 -11.02
C ILE A 64 -1.30 0.06 -11.29
N ARG A 65 -1.75 -0.01 -12.55
CA ARG A 65 -3.17 0.25 -12.87
C ARG A 65 -4.10 -0.76 -12.18
N LYS A 66 -3.70 -2.04 -12.15
CA LYS A 66 -4.47 -3.10 -11.50
C LYS A 66 -4.48 -2.95 -9.98
N LEU A 67 -3.32 -2.64 -9.39
CA LEU A 67 -3.17 -2.31 -7.97
C LEU A 67 -4.10 -1.19 -7.55
N LEU A 68 -4.00 -0.04 -8.22
CA LEU A 68 -4.81 1.13 -7.87
C LEU A 68 -6.30 0.86 -8.04
N LYS A 69 -6.70 0.13 -9.09
CA LYS A 69 -8.11 -0.24 -9.29
C LYS A 69 -8.64 -1.12 -8.14
N LYS A 70 -7.87 -2.12 -7.72
CA LYS A 70 -8.25 -3.01 -6.62
C LYS A 70 -8.22 -2.29 -5.27
N LEU A 71 -7.15 -1.56 -4.94
CA LEU A 71 -7.04 -0.85 -3.65
C LEU A 71 -8.15 0.18 -3.44
N LYS A 72 -8.62 0.84 -4.50
CA LYS A 72 -9.77 1.75 -4.43
C LYS A 72 -11.05 1.09 -3.89
N THR A 73 -11.20 -0.23 -3.98
CA THR A 73 -12.38 -0.92 -3.43
C THR A 73 -12.35 -1.02 -1.91
N LEU A 74 -11.23 -0.68 -1.26
CA LEU A 74 -11.09 -0.66 0.19
C LEU A 74 -11.67 0.62 0.82
N GLY A 75 -11.97 1.64 0.01
CA GLY A 75 -12.53 2.92 0.51
C GLY A 75 -11.49 3.84 1.15
N GLU A 76 -10.21 3.51 1.05
CA GLU A 76 -9.09 4.27 1.62
C GLU A 76 -8.57 5.34 0.65
N ASP A 77 -7.97 6.41 1.21
CA ASP A 77 -7.17 7.36 0.44
C ASP A 77 -5.90 6.66 -0.07
N ILE A 78 -5.60 6.81 -1.36
CA ILE A 78 -4.46 6.16 -2.01
C ILE A 78 -3.48 7.20 -2.56
N GLU A 79 -2.26 7.19 -2.05
CA GLU A 79 -1.11 7.91 -2.62
C GLU A 79 -0.31 6.97 -3.53
N HIS A 80 -0.02 7.41 -4.75
CA HIS A 80 0.78 6.64 -5.71
C HIS A 80 2.10 7.34 -5.98
N LEU A 81 3.21 6.67 -5.67
CA LEU A 81 4.56 7.12 -5.97
C LEU A 81 5.07 6.52 -7.29
N LYS A 82 5.45 7.40 -8.22
CA LYS A 82 6.16 7.00 -9.45
C LYS A 82 7.65 6.88 -9.15
N LEU A 83 8.17 5.67 -9.22
CA LEU A 83 9.60 5.42 -9.02
C LEU A 83 10.39 5.73 -10.30
N GLU A 84 11.50 6.43 -10.15
CA GLU A 84 12.48 6.62 -11.24
C GLU A 84 13.38 5.40 -11.39
N ALA A 85 13.78 4.80 -10.27
CA ALA A 85 14.61 3.59 -10.23
C ALA A 85 14.29 2.73 -9.00
N PHE A 86 14.63 1.44 -9.09
CA PHE A 86 14.61 0.51 -7.97
C PHE A 86 15.82 -0.42 -8.06
N TYR A 87 16.60 -0.46 -7.00
CA TYR A 87 17.82 -1.25 -6.91
C TYR A 87 17.55 -2.42 -5.94
N PRO A 88 17.26 -3.63 -6.44
CA PRO A 88 17.09 -4.78 -5.58
C PRO A 88 18.41 -5.08 -4.84
N LYS A 89 18.31 -5.64 -3.63
CA LYS A 89 19.50 -6.19 -2.97
C LYS A 89 20.10 -7.27 -3.88
N SER A 90 21.42 -7.24 -4.08
CA SER A 90 22.14 -8.36 -4.68
C SER A 90 21.96 -9.57 -3.77
N GLY A 91 21.27 -10.58 -4.27
CA GLY A 91 21.12 -11.89 -3.61
C GLY A 91 22.31 -12.79 -3.88
#